data_AF-A0A2M7LIM0-F1
#
_entry.id   AF-A0A2M7LIM0-F1
#
_cell.length_a   1.000
_cell.length_b   1.000
_cell.length_c   1.000
_cell.angle_alpha   90.00
_cell.angle_beta   90.00
_cell.angle_gamma   90.00
#
_symmetry.space_group_name_H-M   'P 1'
#
loop_
_entity.id
_entity.type
_entity.pdbx_description
1 polymer ?
#
loop_
_entity_poly.entity_id
_entity_poly.type
_entity_poly.pdbx_seq_one_letter_code
_entity_poly.pdbx_strand_id
1 'polypeptide(L)' 'MKSPQDRLSIVIGQLNGIKKMMDDKADCIKLITQLRASRSGIESVIGTIVANKFDTCLQGLKSSDKKLLINIKKYVTNN' A
#
# COMPACT_ATOMS: atom_id res chain seq x y z
N MET A 1 3.79 -0.66 -16.30
CA MET A 1 3.73 -0.17 -14.90
C MET A 1 3.82 -1.37 -13.96
N LYS A 2 4.56 -1.31 -12.85
CA LYS A 2 4.73 -2.45 -11.91
C LYS A 2 3.40 -2.80 -11.21
N SER A 3 3.08 -4.10 -11.10
CA SER A 3 1.89 -4.60 -10.41
C SER A 3 1.95 -4.38 -8.89
N PRO A 4 0.82 -4.45 -8.15
CA PRO A 4 0.85 -4.46 -6.69
C PRO A 4 1.77 -5.54 -6.11
N GLN A 5 1.82 -6.72 -6.74
CA GLN A 5 2.68 -7.83 -6.32
C GLN A 5 4.16 -7.53 -6.54
N ASP A 6 4.53 -6.89 -7.67
CA ASP A 6 5.91 -6.46 -7.92
C ASP A 6 6.35 -5.40 -6.90
N ARG A 7 5.47 -4.45 -6.58
CA ARG A 7 5.73 -3.42 -5.57
C ARG A 7 5.86 -4.01 -4.17
N LEU A 8 5.01 -4.99 -3.82
CA LEU A 8 5.10 -5.71 -2.55
C LEU A 8 6.42 -6.46 -2.43
N SER A 9 6.88 -7.11 -3.51
CA SER A 9 8.18 -7.81 -3.54
C SER A 9 9.35 -6.86 -3.23
N ILE A 10 9.29 -5.61 -3.71
CA ILE A 10 10.29 -4.59 -3.40
C ILE A 10 10.27 -4.24 -1.91
N VAL A 11 9.08 -4.01 -1.34
CA VAL A 11 8.93 -3.70 0.10
C VAL A 11 9.48 -4.84 0.96
N ILE A 12 9.20 -6.11 0.59
CA ILE A 12 9.74 -7.28 1.30
C ILE A 12 11.28 -7.25 1.28
N GLY A 13 11.89 -6.94 0.13
CA GLY A 13 13.34 -6.75 0.03
C GLY A 13 13.88 -5.65 0.94
N GLN A 14 13.17 -4.51 1.05
CA GLN A 14 13.53 -3.43 1.95
C GLN A 14 13.45 -3.86 3.42
N LEU A 15 12.39 -4.56 3.83
CA LEU A 15 12.21 -5.05 5.19
C LEU A 15 13.30 -6.06 5.59
N ASN A 16 13.67 -6.97 4.68
CA ASN A 16 14.79 -7.89 4.89
C ASN A 16 16.13 -7.13 5.06
N GLY A 17 16.35 -6.08 4.25
CA GLY A 17 17.49 -5.20 4.40
C GLY A 17 17.53 -4.48 5.76
N ILE A 18 16.39 -3.96 6.21
CA ILE A 18 16.26 -3.30 7.51
C ILE A 18 16.55 -4.27 8.65
N LYS A 19 16.03 -5.51 8.57
CA LYS A 19 16.33 -6.55 9.57
C LYS A 19 17.85 -6.76 9.67
N LYS A 20 18.54 -6.91 8.54
CA LYS A 20 20.00 -7.04 8.53
C LYS A 20 20.70 -5.81 9.13
N MET A 21 20.22 -4.60 8.82
CA MET A 21 20.75 -3.37 9.43
C MET A 21 20.58 -3.34 10.95
N MET A 22 19.50 -3.89 11.49
CA MET A 22 19.30 -4.03 12.94
C MET A 22 20.30 -5.02 13.54
N ASP A 23 20.48 -6.17 12.88
CA ASP A 23 21.46 -7.20 13.28
C ASP A 23 22.89 -6.62 13.28
N ASP A 24 23.20 -5.76 12.30
CA ASP A 24 24.49 -5.05 12.14
C ASP A 24 24.61 -3.80 13.05
N LYS A 25 23.67 -3.56 13.97
CA LYS A 25 23.61 -2.39 14.87
C LYS A 25 23.74 -1.02 14.15
N ALA A 26 23.11 -0.90 12.99
CA ALA A 26 23.10 0.34 12.23
C ALA A 26 22.51 1.52 13.02
N ASP A 27 22.93 2.73 12.64
CA ASP A 27 22.45 3.97 13.24
C ASP A 27 20.91 4.11 13.21
N CYS A 28 20.37 4.64 14.30
CA CYS A 28 18.93 4.78 14.53
C CYS A 28 18.25 5.63 13.44
N ILE A 29 18.87 6.74 13.02
CA ILE A 29 18.28 7.62 12.00
C ILE A 29 18.24 6.90 10.65
N LYS A 30 19.25 6.10 10.32
CA LYS A 30 19.24 5.25 9.11
C LYS A 30 18.12 4.21 9.15
N LEU A 31 17.93 3.52 10.28
CA LEU A 31 16.84 2.55 10.44
C LEU A 31 15.47 3.21 10.28
N ILE A 32 15.23 4.34 10.95
CA ILE A 32 13.98 5.10 10.84
C ILE A 32 13.73 5.55 9.41
N THR A 33 14.77 6.00 8.70
CA THR A 33 14.67 6.45 7.31
C THR A 33 14.24 5.31 6.40
N GLN A 34 14.86 4.13 6.53
CA GLN A 34 14.50 2.97 5.71
C GLN A 34 13.12 2.41 6.05
N LEU A 35 12.73 2.42 7.32
CA LEU A 35 11.37 2.06 7.74
C LEU A 35 10.32 3.00 7.16
N ARG A 36 10.59 4.32 7.13
CA ARG A 36 9.72 5.30 6.47
C ARG A 36 9.61 5.05 4.97
N ALA A 37 10.71 4.75 4.30
CA ALA A 37 10.69 4.39 2.87
C ALA A 37 9.84 3.14 2.61
N SER A 38 9.98 2.12 3.46
CA SER A 38 9.18 0.89 3.39
C SER A 38 7.69 1.18 3.61
N ARG A 39 7.36 2.03 4.60
CA ARG A 39 5.98 2.49 4.84
C ARG A 39 5.39 3.16 3.60
N SER A 40 6.10 4.10 2.99
CA SER A 40 5.65 4.74 1.74
C SER A 40 5.42 3.73 0.61
N GLY A 41 6.26 2.70 0.52
CA GLY A 41 6.07 1.60 -0.42
C GLY A 41 4.77 0.83 -0.18
N ILE A 42 4.44 0.54 1.09
CA ILE A 42 3.19 -0.12 1.49
C ILE A 42 1.98 0.73 1.13
N GLU A 43 1.99 2.03 1.45
CA GLU A 43 0.91 2.96 1.09
C GLU A 43 0.66 2.97 -0.43
N SER A 44 1.73 2.92 -1.23
CA SER A 44 1.62 2.82 -2.69
C SER A 44 0.99 1.50 -3.15
N VAL A 45 1.32 0.37 -2.51
CA VAL A 45 0.71 -0.94 -2.79
C VAL A 45 -0.79 -0.89 -2.48
N ILE A 46 -1.16 -0.39 -1.30
CA ILE A 46 -2.57 -0.24 -0.87
C ILE A 46 -3.34 0.60 -1.89
N GLY A 47 -2.83 1.79 -2.23
CA GLY A 47 -3.48 2.67 -3.20
C GLY A 47 -3.68 2.01 -4.56
N THR A 48 -2.70 1.24 -5.04
CA THR A 48 -2.80 0.52 -6.32
C THR A 48 -3.85 -0.61 -6.25
N ILE A 49 -3.92 -1.34 -5.14
CA ILE A 49 -4.95 -2.38 -4.94
C ILE A 49 -6.34 -1.75 -4.91
N VAL A 50 -6.53 -0.69 -4.14
CA VAL A 50 -7.82 0.02 -4.02
C VAL A 50 -8.24 0.59 -5.37
N ALA A 51 -7.33 1.19 -6.14
CA ALA A 51 -7.63 1.72 -7.47
C ALA A 51 -8.05 0.60 -8.45
N ASN A 52 -7.29 -0.49 -8.51
CA ASN A 52 -7.49 -1.56 -9.50
C ASN A 52 -8.61 -2.54 -9.13
N LYS A 53 -8.87 -2.73 -7.84
CA LYS A 53 -9.78 -3.74 -7.30
C LYS A 53 -10.82 -3.16 -6.36
N PHE A 54 -11.17 -1.88 -6.52
CA PHE A 54 -12.12 -1.17 -5.66
C PHE A 54 -13.38 -1.98 -5.35
N ASP A 55 -14.05 -2.50 -6.39
CA ASP A 55 -15.31 -3.24 -6.23
C ASP A 55 -15.14 -4.55 -5.46
N THR A 56 -13.94 -5.14 -5.51
CA THR A 56 -13.55 -6.31 -4.72
C THR A 56 -13.28 -5.92 -3.27
N CYS A 57 -12.63 -4.77 -3.03
CA CYS A 57 -12.41 -4.24 -1.68
C CYS A 57 -13.73 -3.94 -0.94
N LEU A 58 -14.82 -3.69 -1.68
CA LEU A 58 -16.16 -3.47 -1.11
C LEU A 58 -16.95 -4.77 -0.86
N GLN A 59 -16.37 -5.95 -1.13
CA GLN A 59 -17.02 -7.23 -0.82
C GLN A 59 -17.19 -7.36 0.71
N GLY A 60 -18.39 -7.70 1.16
CA GLY A 60 -18.73 -7.83 2.58
C GLY A 60 -19.29 -6.55 3.23
N LEU A 61 -19.26 -5.40 2.56
CA LEU A 61 -19.97 -4.21 3.02
C LEU A 61 -21.48 -4.34 2.78
N LYS A 62 -22.27 -3.65 3.62
CA LYS A 62 -23.72 -3.53 3.40
C LYS A 62 -24.00 -2.90 2.03
N SER A 63 -25.09 -3.34 1.40
CA SER A 63 -25.47 -2.90 0.05
C SER A 63 -25.69 -1.38 -0.04
N SER A 64 -26.15 -0.73 1.02
CA SER A 64 -26.28 0.74 1.11
C SER A 64 -24.92 1.44 0.97
N ASP A 65 -23.94 0.97 1.75
CA ASP A 65 -22.63 1.60 1.89
C ASP A 65 -21.81 1.37 0.63
N LYS A 66 -21.92 0.17 0.04
CA LYS A 66 -21.31 -0.16 -1.24
C LYS A 66 -21.83 0.75 -2.37
N LYS A 67 -23.16 0.98 -2.45
CA LYS A 67 -23.75 1.88 -3.46
C LYS A 67 -23.25 3.31 -3.31
N LEU A 68 -23.19 3.82 -2.08
CA LEU A 68 -22.67 5.16 -1.79
C LEU A 68 -21.21 5.30 -2.27
N LEU A 69 -20.34 4.36 -1.90
CA LEU A 69 -18.92 4.38 -2.26
C LEU A 69 -18.69 4.28 -3.78
N ILE A 70 -19.50 3.47 -4.49
CA ILE A 70 -19.46 3.40 -5.96
C ILE A 70 -19.89 4.72 -6.60
N ASN A 71 -20.94 5.37 -6.08
CA ASN A 71 -21.40 6.65 -6.61
C ASN A 71 -20.36 7.76 -6.39
N ILE A 72 -19.71 7.78 -5.21
CA ILE A 72 -18.59 8.71 -4.94
C ILE A 72 -17.46 8.46 -5.93
N LYS A 73 -17.05 7.20 -6.14
CA LYS A 73 -16.01 6.86 -7.13
C LYS A 73 -16.36 7.39 -8.52
N LYS A 74 -17.60 7.20 -8.99
CA LYS A 74 -18.08 7.70 -10.29
C LYS A 74 -18.02 9.23 -10.36
N TYR A 75 -18.49 9.92 -9.33
CA TYR A 75 -18.50 11.38 -9.28
C TYR A 75 -17.08 11.97 -9.38
N VAL A 76 -16.14 11.40 -8.61
CA VAL A 76 -14.72 11.82 -8.57
C VAL A 76 -13.95 11.44 -9.84
N THR A 77 -14.39 10.42 -10.58
CA THR A 77 -13.72 10.01 -11.84
C THR A 77 -14.23 10.78 -13.06
N ASN A 78 -15.48 11.28 -13.01
CA ASN A 78 -16.15 11.96 -14.12
C ASN A 78 -16.10 13.50 -14.04
N ASN A 79 -15.55 14.07 -12.95
CA ASN A 79 -15.24 15.48 -12.78
C ASN A 79 -13.75 15.62 -12.42
#